data_AF-A0A916QNM4-F1
#
_entry.id   AF-A0A916QNM4-F1
#
_cell.length_a   1.000
_cell.length_b   1.000
_cell.length_c   1.000
_cell.angle_alpha   90.00
_cell.angle_beta   90.00
_cell.angle_gamma   90.00
#
_symmetry.space_group_name_H-M   'P 1'
#
loop_
_entity.id
_entity.type
_entity.pdbx_description
1 polymer ?
#
loop_
_entity_poly.entity_id
_entity_poly.type
_entity_poly.pdbx_seq_one_letter_code
_entity_poly.pdbx_strand_id
1 'polypeptide(L)'
;MNKILLVKLRRLILLLSIIAFIVISCAENSPKLNGDTISERITFGEKSLANPEDVRPERERGINSIANRNYDRAFRTLTNYLESKPNDPEARIFLNNLEVEKNQKPYHVIAVSMPISSNLNGSLEILRGVAHAQYDWNFSKLGTEGMLKIAIADDDDNDPNNGTKIAEEVATELGKRKEILGVVGHYSSDTSIATTEIYQNYQLVSISPVSTSVELIDNTPYFFRTVPSDRAAAEALAKYAQTKLNSVKAVVFYNSDSNYSKSLSQEFTSELGRRNIILREDPDCDLSTWSKNPEDWRGKATKVLNRAKDSANVLMLAPSSGYLDRSLEIVQANKGNLPVLGGDDVYSAKTLEKGRDSAVGMVVAIAWDIEGNETGSDFPKRSQKLWGTSSVNWRTITAYDAVQALVKAIDNQAQPTREGVREELSSGFSTPGAFKAVKFSDTGDYDGDIQLVEVVKIGDGYDFVPLKR
;
A
#
# COMPACT_ATOMS: atom_id res chain seq x y z
N MET A 1 26.97 -42.61 21.10
CA MET A 1 26.25 -41.33 21.01
C MET A 1 25.24 -41.24 22.15
N ASN A 2 25.43 -40.29 23.06
CA ASN A 2 24.95 -40.33 24.45
C ASN A 2 23.44 -40.14 24.63
N LYS A 3 22.82 -40.99 25.47
CA LYS A 3 21.44 -40.87 25.97
C LYS A 3 21.12 -39.48 26.58
N ILE A 4 22.15 -38.75 27.02
CA ILE A 4 22.07 -37.38 27.54
C ILE A 4 21.65 -36.37 26.46
N LEU A 5 22.06 -36.57 25.20
CA LEU A 5 21.71 -35.69 24.08
C LEU A 5 20.22 -35.81 23.72
N LEU A 6 19.67 -37.03 23.79
CA LEU A 6 18.26 -37.31 23.51
C LEU A 6 17.31 -36.69 24.55
N VAL A 7 17.73 -36.64 25.82
CA VAL A 7 16.96 -36.02 26.91
C VAL A 7 16.99 -34.49 26.80
N LYS A 8 18.12 -33.89 26.41
CA LYS A 8 18.20 -32.45 26.14
C LYS A 8 17.36 -32.04 24.92
N LEU A 9 17.34 -32.86 23.86
CA LEU A 9 16.52 -32.61 22.68
C LEU A 9 15.02 -32.68 22.98
N ARG A 10 14.59 -33.65 23.80
CA ARG A 10 13.18 -33.76 24.23
C ARG A 10 12.74 -32.59 25.12
N ARG A 11 13.60 -32.08 26.00
CA ARG A 11 13.29 -30.87 26.80
C ARG A 11 13.23 -29.59 25.95
N LEU A 12 14.07 -29.49 24.91
CA LEU A 12 14.06 -28.36 23.99
C LEU A 12 12.80 -28.38 23.11
N ILE A 13 12.37 -29.56 22.63
CA ILE A 13 11.13 -29.72 21.89
C ILE A 13 9.92 -29.38 22.77
N LEU A 14 9.88 -29.84 24.03
CA LEU A 14 8.79 -29.50 24.96
C LEU A 14 8.73 -28.00 25.29
N LEU A 15 9.88 -27.33 25.44
CA LEU A 15 9.92 -25.87 25.64
C LEU A 15 9.46 -25.11 24.39
N LEU A 16 9.85 -25.56 23.20
CA LEU A 16 9.39 -24.97 21.93
C LEU A 16 7.90 -25.19 21.71
N SER A 17 7.36 -26.34 22.13
CA SER A 17 5.91 -26.61 22.10
C SER A 17 5.14 -25.71 23.05
N ILE A 18 5.66 -25.45 24.26
CA ILE A 18 5.02 -24.57 25.24
C ILE A 18 5.11 -23.11 24.80
N ILE A 19 6.23 -22.68 24.20
CA ILE A 19 6.36 -21.34 23.62
C ILE A 19 5.42 -21.19 22.41
N ALA A 20 5.31 -22.20 21.54
CA ALA A 20 4.34 -22.19 20.44
C ALA A 20 2.89 -22.14 20.95
N PHE A 21 2.56 -22.85 22.03
CA PHE A 21 1.22 -22.81 22.64
C PHE A 21 0.92 -21.47 23.33
N ILE A 22 1.93 -20.83 23.95
CA ILE A 22 1.79 -19.49 24.54
C ILE A 22 1.70 -18.41 23.44
N VAL A 23 2.43 -18.55 22.33
CA VAL A 23 2.35 -17.64 21.17
C VAL A 23 1.00 -17.79 20.46
N ILE A 24 0.47 -19.01 20.30
CA ILE A 24 -0.87 -19.25 19.74
C ILE A 24 -1.96 -18.71 20.69
N SER A 25 -1.80 -18.89 22.01
CA SER A 25 -2.75 -18.33 22.99
C SER A 25 -2.70 -16.80 23.11
N CYS A 26 -1.62 -16.14 22.66
CA CYS A 26 -1.54 -14.68 22.60
C CYS A 26 -2.00 -14.10 21.24
N ALA A 27 -2.00 -14.90 20.17
CA ALA A 27 -2.48 -14.48 18.86
C ALA A 27 -4.02 -14.54 18.72
N GLU A 28 -4.72 -15.35 19.52
CA GLU A 28 -6.19 -15.48 19.46
C GLU A 28 -6.97 -14.49 20.34
N ASN A 29 -6.30 -13.62 21.10
CA ASN A 29 -6.94 -12.60 21.94
C ASN A 29 -6.49 -11.18 21.59
N SER A 30 -6.45 -10.86 20.29
CA SER A 30 -6.71 -9.47 19.91
C SER A 30 -8.14 -9.17 20.34
N PRO A 31 -8.41 -8.13 21.16
CA PRO A 31 -9.77 -7.83 21.55
C PRO A 31 -10.58 -7.60 20.28
N LYS A 32 -11.51 -8.53 19.97
CA LYS A 32 -12.57 -8.23 19.03
C LYS A 32 -13.33 -7.07 19.63
N LEU A 33 -13.19 -5.92 19.00
CA LEU A 33 -13.87 -4.68 19.29
C LEU A 33 -15.37 -4.84 18.99
N ASN A 34 -16.05 -5.64 19.80
CA ASN A 34 -17.48 -5.85 19.75
C ASN A 34 -18.15 -4.66 20.45
N GLY A 35 -18.45 -3.62 19.68
CA GLY A 35 -19.14 -2.43 20.15
C GLY A 35 -18.59 -1.10 19.62
N ASP A 36 -17.58 -1.12 18.75
CA ASP A 36 -16.91 0.10 18.33
C ASP A 36 -17.82 1.04 17.54
N THR A 37 -17.98 2.23 18.08
CA THR A 37 -18.44 3.37 17.30
C THR A 37 -17.43 3.62 16.18
N ILE A 38 -17.86 3.98 14.97
CA ILE A 38 -16.92 4.26 13.86
C ILE A 38 -15.94 5.40 14.21
N SER A 39 -16.33 6.28 15.12
CA SER A 39 -15.41 7.26 15.72
C SER A 39 -14.20 6.63 16.42
N GLU A 40 -14.31 5.40 16.92
CA GLU A 40 -13.22 4.67 17.54
C GLU A 40 -12.19 4.14 16.53
N ARG A 41 -12.49 4.18 15.24
CA ARG A 41 -11.55 3.84 14.17
C ARG A 41 -10.70 5.02 13.71
N ILE A 42 -10.91 6.20 14.27
CA ILE A 42 -10.18 7.42 13.94
C ILE A 42 -9.36 7.86 15.17
N THR A 43 -8.12 8.29 14.96
CA THR A 43 -7.22 8.79 16.00
C THR A 43 -6.40 10.00 15.52
N PHE A 44 -6.13 10.94 16.42
CA PHE A 44 -5.11 11.98 16.26
C PHE A 44 -3.83 11.69 17.06
N GLY A 45 -3.80 10.55 17.77
CA GLY A 45 -2.69 10.12 18.64
C GLY A 45 -3.11 9.70 20.04
N GLU A 46 -4.38 9.85 20.39
CA GLU A 46 -4.95 9.42 21.67
C GLU A 46 -5.03 7.90 21.83
N LYS A 47 -4.87 7.15 20.74
CA LYS A 47 -4.75 5.69 20.71
C LYS A 47 -3.95 5.23 19.50
N SER A 48 -3.38 4.04 19.61
CA SER A 48 -2.76 3.31 18.51
C SER A 48 -3.82 2.58 17.70
N LEU A 49 -3.75 2.66 16.38
CA LEU A 49 -4.46 1.76 15.47
C LEU A 49 -3.52 0.71 14.88
N ALA A 50 -2.20 0.98 14.83
CA ALA A 50 -1.22 -0.03 14.49
C ALA A 50 -0.85 -0.89 15.70
N ASN A 51 -0.63 -2.20 15.47
CA ASN A 51 -0.06 -3.10 16.46
C ASN A 51 1.20 -3.79 15.90
N PRO A 52 2.32 -3.06 15.73
CA PRO A 52 3.55 -3.64 15.18
C PRO A 52 4.16 -4.66 16.13
N GLU A 53 4.77 -5.72 15.60
CA GLU A 53 5.30 -6.85 16.39
C GLU A 53 6.34 -6.45 17.47
N ASP A 54 6.95 -5.27 17.37
CA ASP A 54 7.97 -4.72 18.30
C ASP A 54 7.46 -3.46 19.04
N VAL A 55 6.23 -3.48 19.56
CA VAL A 55 5.71 -2.40 20.44
C VAL A 55 6.54 -2.33 21.72
N ARG A 56 7.16 -1.16 21.96
CA ARG A 56 7.88 -0.88 23.20
C ARG A 56 6.99 -0.19 24.24
N PRO A 57 7.15 -0.47 25.54
CA PRO A 57 6.39 0.21 26.59
C PRO A 57 6.49 1.75 26.54
N GLU A 58 7.61 2.31 26.06
CA GLU A 58 7.82 3.74 25.88
C GLU A 58 6.81 4.36 24.91
N ARG A 59 6.53 3.66 23.80
CA ARG A 59 5.59 4.08 22.76
C ARG A 59 4.19 4.23 23.35
N GLU A 60 3.71 3.19 24.03
CA GLU A 60 2.41 3.18 24.69
C GLU A 60 2.31 4.21 25.80
N ARG A 61 3.39 4.45 26.57
CA ARG A 61 3.41 5.53 27.57
C ARG A 61 3.28 6.92 26.93
N GLY A 62 3.88 7.11 25.76
CA GLY A 62 3.73 8.32 24.95
C GLY A 62 2.29 8.54 24.53
N ILE A 63 1.69 7.55 23.86
CA ILE A 63 0.29 7.57 23.39
C ILE A 63 -0.69 7.78 24.55
N ASN A 64 -0.55 7.05 25.65
CA ASN A 64 -1.36 7.24 26.84
C ASN A 64 -1.22 8.65 27.44
N SER A 65 -0.05 9.29 27.29
CA SER A 65 0.13 10.68 27.73
C SER A 65 -0.63 11.66 26.82
N ILE A 66 -0.75 11.37 25.51
CA ILE A 66 -1.62 12.14 24.58
C ILE A 66 -3.08 12.01 25.02
N ALA A 67 -3.55 10.78 25.26
CA ALA A 67 -4.92 10.50 25.70
C ALA A 67 -5.30 11.26 26.99
N ASN A 68 -4.35 11.36 27.92
CA ASN A 68 -4.51 12.09 29.18
C ASN A 68 -4.19 13.60 29.06
N ARG A 69 -4.03 14.14 27.85
CA ARG A 69 -3.69 15.55 27.57
C ARG A 69 -2.41 16.05 28.24
N ASN A 70 -1.48 15.15 28.58
CA ASN A 70 -0.17 15.48 29.11
C ASN A 70 0.84 15.63 27.97
N TYR A 71 0.67 16.69 27.17
CA TYR A 71 1.40 16.88 25.93
C TYR A 71 2.92 17.03 26.13
N ASP A 72 3.37 17.66 27.21
CA ASP A 72 4.81 17.79 27.51
C ASP A 72 5.47 16.44 27.83
N ARG A 73 4.77 15.56 28.55
CA ARG A 73 5.25 14.19 28.80
C ARG A 73 5.21 13.36 27.53
N ALA A 74 4.11 13.45 26.77
CA ALA A 74 3.95 12.74 25.51
C ALA A 74 5.06 13.10 24.53
N PHE A 75 5.30 14.41 24.35
CA PHE A 75 6.33 14.94 23.45
C PHE A 75 7.72 14.40 23.78
N ARG A 76 8.16 14.53 25.04
CA ARG A 76 9.47 14.00 25.48
C ARG A 76 9.57 12.48 25.30
N THR A 77 8.50 11.77 25.63
CA THR A 77 8.49 10.30 25.60
C THR A 77 8.55 9.77 24.17
N LEU A 78 7.74 10.31 23.27
CA LEU A 78 7.73 9.92 21.85
C LEU A 78 9.00 10.37 21.13
N THR A 79 9.57 11.53 21.47
CA THR A 79 10.87 11.96 20.95
C THR A 79 11.96 10.94 21.28
N ASN A 80 12.12 10.59 22.55
CA ASN A 80 13.11 9.61 22.99
C ASN A 80 12.86 8.22 22.38
N TYR A 81 11.59 7.81 22.26
CA TYR A 81 11.24 6.54 21.61
C TYR A 81 11.73 6.51 20.16
N LEU A 82 11.41 7.55 19.39
CA LEU A 82 11.72 7.66 17.97
C LEU A 82 13.22 7.87 17.67
N GLU A 83 14.02 8.33 18.63
CA GLU A 83 15.50 8.30 18.52
C GLU A 83 16.02 6.85 18.44
N SER A 84 15.41 5.93 19.18
CA SER A 84 15.79 4.51 19.21
C SER A 84 15.07 3.66 18.15
N LYS A 85 13.88 4.11 17.70
CA LYS A 85 13.00 3.43 16.75
C LYS A 85 12.46 4.44 15.72
N PRO A 86 13.32 4.96 14.82
CA PRO A 86 12.90 5.96 13.85
C PRO A 86 11.88 5.46 12.83
N ASN A 87 11.83 4.14 12.58
CA ASN A 87 10.92 3.50 11.62
C ASN A 87 9.53 3.17 12.20
N ASP A 88 8.93 4.10 12.95
CA ASP A 88 7.53 4.02 13.41
C ASP A 88 6.75 5.25 12.89
N PRO A 89 6.07 5.13 11.74
CA PRO A 89 5.40 6.26 11.12
C PRO A 89 4.13 6.71 11.87
N GLU A 90 3.44 5.81 12.57
CA GLU A 90 2.27 6.19 13.38
C GLU A 90 2.72 7.06 14.58
N ALA A 91 3.74 6.62 15.31
CA ALA A 91 4.30 7.39 16.41
C ALA A 91 4.91 8.72 15.92
N ARG A 92 5.51 8.75 14.71
CA ARG A 92 6.00 9.99 14.08
C ARG A 92 4.86 10.98 13.82
N ILE A 93 3.73 10.54 13.25
CA ILE A 93 2.56 11.39 13.03
C ILE A 93 2.04 11.93 14.37
N PHE A 94 1.98 11.10 15.40
CA PHE A 94 1.54 11.55 16.73
C PHE A 94 2.48 12.59 17.33
N LEU A 95 3.80 12.43 17.18
CA LEU A 95 4.78 13.43 17.59
C LEU A 95 4.61 14.75 16.82
N ASN A 96 4.42 14.67 15.50
CA ASN A 96 4.19 15.85 14.65
C ASN A 96 2.88 16.56 15.02
N ASN A 97 1.81 15.83 15.31
CA ASN A 97 0.53 16.39 15.76
C ASN A 97 0.68 17.10 17.12
N LEU A 98 1.47 16.56 18.06
CA LEU A 98 1.75 17.21 19.34
C LEU A 98 2.45 18.56 19.15
N GLU A 99 3.31 18.69 18.14
CA GLU A 99 3.94 19.98 17.84
C GLU A 99 2.95 21.01 17.34
N VAL A 100 1.94 20.60 16.56
CA VAL A 100 0.83 21.49 16.17
C VAL A 100 0.14 22.04 17.42
N GLU A 101 -0.20 21.17 18.38
CA GLU A 101 -0.85 21.57 19.64
C GLU A 101 0.01 22.52 20.48
N LYS A 102 1.33 22.30 20.53
CA LYS A 102 2.26 23.12 21.33
C LYS A 102 2.54 24.48 20.70
N ASN A 103 2.61 24.57 19.37
CA ASN A 103 2.98 25.81 18.68
C ASN A 103 1.83 26.83 18.61
N GLN A 104 0.57 26.40 18.81
CA GLN A 104 -0.63 27.25 18.73
C GLN A 104 -0.71 28.10 17.44
N LYS A 105 -0.07 27.63 16.37
CA LYS A 105 -0.16 28.24 15.05
C LYS A 105 -1.48 27.82 14.39
N PRO A 106 -1.99 28.61 13.42
CA PRO A 106 -3.03 28.11 12.51
C PRO A 106 -2.63 26.75 11.94
N TYR A 107 -3.59 25.86 11.78
CA TYR A 107 -3.34 24.54 11.20
C TYR A 107 -4.52 24.05 10.38
N HIS A 108 -4.21 23.11 9.50
CA HIS A 108 -5.18 22.40 8.67
C HIS A 108 -5.19 20.92 9.03
N VAL A 109 -6.33 20.26 8.82
CA VAL A 109 -6.48 18.83 9.09
C VAL A 109 -6.75 18.10 7.80
N ILE A 110 -6.00 17.04 7.56
CA ILE A 110 -6.34 16.00 6.58
C ILE A 110 -6.42 14.65 7.29
N ALA A 111 -7.07 13.69 6.67
CA ALA A 111 -7.09 12.32 7.15
C ALA A 111 -6.27 11.41 6.24
N VAL A 112 -5.82 10.28 6.79
CA VAL A 112 -5.35 9.14 6.03
C VAL A 112 -6.18 7.92 6.42
N SER A 113 -6.76 7.24 5.44
CA SER A 113 -7.61 6.06 5.62
C SER A 113 -6.98 4.85 4.95
N MET A 114 -6.78 3.78 5.72
CA MET A 114 -6.18 2.54 5.24
C MET A 114 -6.51 1.36 6.17
N PRO A 115 -6.35 0.11 5.71
CA PRO A 115 -6.71 -1.08 6.47
C PRO A 115 -5.55 -1.45 7.42
N ILE A 116 -5.34 -0.65 8.46
CA ILE A 116 -4.21 -0.83 9.39
C ILE A 116 -4.35 -2.14 10.16
N SER A 117 -5.58 -2.49 10.55
CA SER A 117 -5.83 -3.70 11.33
C SER A 117 -5.63 -4.98 10.52
N SER A 118 -5.86 -4.96 9.20
CA SER A 118 -5.78 -6.16 8.34
C SER A 118 -4.62 -6.21 7.36
N ASN A 119 -4.02 -5.07 7.06
CA ASN A 119 -2.82 -4.96 6.24
C ASN A 119 -1.85 -3.93 6.85
N LEU A 120 -1.27 -4.32 7.97
CA LEU A 120 -0.33 -3.47 8.70
C LEU A 120 0.86 -3.04 7.84
N ASN A 121 1.49 -3.95 7.09
CA ASN A 121 2.70 -3.62 6.33
C ASN A 121 2.44 -2.56 5.25
N GLY A 122 1.41 -2.78 4.41
CA GLY A 122 1.02 -1.80 3.39
C GLY A 122 0.61 -0.46 4.01
N SER A 123 -0.08 -0.50 5.15
CA SER A 123 -0.48 0.70 5.88
C SER A 123 0.72 1.48 6.45
N LEU A 124 1.72 0.79 7.01
CA LEU A 124 2.95 1.44 7.48
C LEU A 124 3.75 2.08 6.33
N GLU A 125 3.71 1.52 5.13
CA GLU A 125 4.34 2.10 3.94
C GLU A 125 3.69 3.43 3.53
N ILE A 126 2.35 3.50 3.56
CA ILE A 126 1.59 4.73 3.31
C ILE A 126 1.84 5.74 4.43
N LEU A 127 1.75 5.32 5.69
CA LEU A 127 1.98 6.19 6.85
C LEU A 127 3.39 6.81 6.83
N ARG A 128 4.42 6.11 6.34
CA ARG A 128 5.75 6.70 6.14
C ARG A 128 5.70 7.88 5.17
N GLY A 129 4.99 7.76 4.05
CA GLY A 129 4.86 8.85 3.09
C GLY A 129 4.14 10.05 3.71
N VAL A 130 3.01 9.79 4.37
CA VAL A 130 2.20 10.80 5.06
C VAL A 130 3.00 11.53 6.15
N ALA A 131 3.67 10.78 7.02
CA ALA A 131 4.47 11.30 8.11
C ALA A 131 5.66 12.13 7.63
N HIS A 132 6.30 11.71 6.53
CA HIS A 132 7.41 12.44 5.92
C HIS A 132 6.91 13.76 5.32
N ALA A 133 5.82 13.75 4.56
CA ALA A 133 5.23 14.96 4.00
C ALA A 133 4.79 15.94 5.10
N GLN A 134 4.13 15.44 6.15
CA GLN A 134 3.77 16.24 7.32
C GLN A 134 5.01 16.87 7.99
N TYR A 135 6.09 16.09 8.14
CA TYR A 135 7.33 16.59 8.72
C TYR A 135 7.96 17.70 7.85
N ASP A 136 8.06 17.49 6.54
CA ASP A 136 8.60 18.48 5.63
C ASP A 136 7.75 19.76 5.58
N TRP A 137 6.42 19.62 5.59
CA TRP A 137 5.50 20.75 5.66
C TRP A 137 5.71 21.57 6.94
N ASN A 138 5.67 20.91 8.09
CA ASN A 138 5.68 21.56 9.39
C ASN A 138 7.06 22.14 9.77
N PHE A 139 8.16 21.52 9.33
CA PHE A 139 9.50 21.81 9.86
C PHE A 139 10.52 22.19 8.79
N SER A 140 10.35 21.76 7.53
CA SER A 140 11.24 22.11 6.42
C SER A 140 10.81 23.39 5.67
N LYS A 141 9.78 24.10 6.16
CA LYS A 141 9.26 25.38 5.63
C LYS A 141 8.75 25.30 4.18
N LEU A 142 8.21 24.16 3.76
CA LEU A 142 7.51 24.05 2.47
C LEU A 142 6.13 24.74 2.50
N GLY A 143 5.54 24.91 3.69
CA GLY A 143 4.27 25.62 3.88
C GLY A 143 4.44 27.10 4.17
N THR A 144 3.48 27.91 3.70
CA THR A 144 3.47 29.36 3.90
C THR A 144 2.37 29.83 4.85
N GLU A 145 1.26 29.08 4.95
CA GLU A 145 0.14 29.33 5.85
C GLU A 145 -0.23 28.09 6.68
N GLY A 146 0.20 28.06 7.94
CA GLY A 146 -0.26 27.08 8.93
C GLY A 146 0.44 25.71 8.94
N MET A 147 0.30 24.99 10.07
CA MET A 147 0.82 23.63 10.24
C MET A 147 -0.18 22.58 9.74
N LEU A 148 0.27 21.36 9.53
CA LEU A 148 -0.54 20.21 9.12
C LEU A 148 -0.70 19.21 10.27
N LYS A 149 -1.96 18.91 10.60
CA LYS A 149 -2.36 17.86 11.54
C LYS A 149 -3.02 16.70 10.79
N ILE A 150 -2.68 15.47 11.16
CA ILE A 150 -3.16 14.26 10.47
C ILE A 150 -4.09 13.47 11.39
N ALA A 151 -5.28 13.13 10.91
CA ALA A 151 -6.09 12.06 11.47
C ALA A 151 -5.74 10.73 10.80
N ILE A 152 -5.57 9.66 11.57
CA ILE A 152 -5.39 8.30 11.05
C ILE A 152 -6.70 7.54 11.24
N ALA A 153 -7.17 6.87 10.20
CA ALA A 153 -8.38 6.07 10.22
C ALA A 153 -8.11 4.62 9.75
N ASP A 154 -8.65 3.65 10.49
CA ASP A 154 -8.65 2.23 10.13
C ASP A 154 -9.97 1.83 9.46
N ASP A 155 -9.91 1.49 8.17
CA ASP A 155 -11.08 1.27 7.32
C ASP A 155 -11.43 -0.20 7.06
N ASP A 156 -10.89 -1.12 7.86
CA ASP A 156 -11.15 -2.54 7.76
C ASP A 156 -11.27 -3.19 9.15
N ASP A 157 -11.84 -4.39 9.23
CA ASP A 157 -12.06 -5.12 10.48
C ASP A 157 -11.51 -6.55 10.46
N ASN A 158 -10.66 -6.87 9.48
CA ASN A 158 -10.20 -8.22 9.15
C ASN A 158 -11.31 -9.21 8.71
N ASP A 159 -12.55 -8.76 8.53
CA ASP A 159 -13.61 -9.61 7.97
C ASP A 159 -13.57 -9.52 6.44
N PRO A 160 -13.24 -10.62 5.72
CA PRO A 160 -13.19 -10.62 4.27
C PRO A 160 -14.54 -10.30 3.60
N ASN A 161 -15.65 -10.25 4.35
CA ASN A 161 -16.96 -9.87 3.84
C ASN A 161 -17.35 -8.40 4.09
N ASN A 162 -16.59 -7.64 4.90
CA ASN A 162 -17.00 -6.31 5.35
C ASN A 162 -16.08 -5.16 4.93
N GLY A 163 -14.92 -5.42 4.30
CA GLY A 163 -13.91 -4.38 4.05
C GLY A 163 -14.43 -3.11 3.35
N THR A 164 -15.28 -3.24 2.32
CA THR A 164 -15.89 -2.06 1.66
C THR A 164 -16.88 -1.33 2.56
N LYS A 165 -17.67 -2.06 3.35
CA LYS A 165 -18.66 -1.49 4.26
C LYS A 165 -18.00 -0.65 5.37
N ILE A 166 -16.92 -1.14 5.98
CA ILE A 166 -16.20 -0.39 7.01
C ILE A 166 -15.57 0.86 6.40
N ALA A 167 -15.02 0.78 5.18
CA ALA A 167 -14.53 1.94 4.46
C ALA A 167 -15.60 2.99 4.18
N GLU A 168 -16.81 2.59 3.77
CA GLU A 168 -17.96 3.51 3.59
C GLU A 168 -18.37 4.22 4.89
N GLU A 169 -18.40 3.47 5.99
CA GLU A 169 -18.73 3.99 7.32
C GLU A 169 -17.66 5.00 7.80
N VAL A 170 -16.37 4.67 7.64
CA VAL A 170 -15.25 5.57 7.95
C VAL A 170 -15.27 6.81 7.07
N ALA A 171 -15.48 6.66 5.75
CA ALA A 171 -15.60 7.78 4.83
C ALA A 171 -16.75 8.72 5.21
N THR A 172 -17.87 8.16 5.65
CA THR A 172 -19.02 8.93 6.15
C THR A 172 -18.65 9.73 7.40
N GLU A 173 -17.97 9.12 8.37
CA GLU A 173 -17.53 9.82 9.59
C GLU A 173 -16.47 10.89 9.32
N LEU A 174 -15.54 10.66 8.39
CA LEU A 174 -14.60 11.67 7.92
C LEU A 174 -15.31 12.82 7.20
N GLY A 175 -16.32 12.52 6.38
CA GLY A 175 -17.16 13.50 5.70
C GLY A 175 -17.89 14.44 6.65
N LYS A 176 -18.40 13.93 7.78
CA LYS A 176 -19.08 14.72 8.82
C LYS A 176 -18.17 15.69 9.57
N ARG A 177 -16.86 15.39 9.65
CA ARG A 177 -15.84 16.22 10.33
C ARG A 177 -15.39 17.37 9.45
N LYS A 178 -16.10 18.50 9.52
CA LYS A 178 -15.89 19.68 8.67
C LYS A 178 -14.47 20.25 8.73
N GLU A 179 -13.74 20.00 9.81
CA GLU A 179 -12.34 20.39 9.97
C GLU A 179 -11.38 19.64 9.04
N ILE A 180 -11.77 18.46 8.55
CA ILE A 180 -10.98 17.65 7.62
C ILE A 180 -11.20 18.17 6.19
N LEU A 181 -10.12 18.62 5.56
CA LEU A 181 -10.14 19.26 4.24
C LEU A 181 -9.79 18.32 3.07
N GLY A 182 -9.25 17.14 3.38
CA GLY A 182 -8.93 16.12 2.37
C GLY A 182 -8.59 14.78 3.01
N VAL A 183 -8.60 13.72 2.21
CA VAL A 183 -8.26 12.35 2.61
C VAL A 183 -7.16 11.80 1.71
N VAL A 184 -6.15 11.16 2.30
CA VAL A 184 -5.22 10.27 1.60
C VAL A 184 -5.69 8.84 1.79
N GLY A 185 -6.07 8.17 0.71
CA GLY A 185 -6.70 6.84 0.76
C GLY A 185 -7.70 6.63 -0.38
N HIS A 186 -8.33 5.47 -0.47
CA HIS A 186 -8.14 4.28 0.37
C HIS A 186 -7.05 3.36 -0.19
N TYR A 187 -6.81 2.20 0.45
CA TYR A 187 -5.76 1.26 0.08
C TYR A 187 -6.07 0.45 -1.19
N SER A 188 -7.23 -0.19 -1.29
CA SER A 188 -7.57 -1.03 -2.44
C SER A 188 -8.45 -0.26 -3.43
N SER A 189 -8.40 -0.66 -4.70
CA SER A 189 -9.32 -0.13 -5.70
C SER A 189 -10.78 -0.35 -5.29
N ASP A 190 -11.09 -1.48 -4.65
CA ASP A 190 -12.43 -1.81 -4.17
C ASP A 190 -12.94 -0.83 -3.08
N THR A 191 -12.11 -0.51 -2.08
CA THR A 191 -12.50 0.45 -1.03
C THR A 191 -12.49 1.89 -1.52
N SER A 192 -11.58 2.24 -2.44
CA SER A 192 -11.58 3.56 -3.07
C SER A 192 -12.84 3.78 -3.93
N ILE A 193 -13.26 2.79 -4.72
CA ILE A 193 -14.51 2.87 -5.51
C ILE A 193 -15.72 3.06 -4.59
N ALA A 194 -15.84 2.24 -3.54
CA ALA A 194 -16.96 2.28 -2.59
C ALA A 194 -17.14 3.64 -1.89
N THR A 195 -16.05 4.40 -1.71
CA THR A 195 -16.07 5.66 -0.95
C THR A 195 -16.14 6.92 -1.81
N THR A 196 -15.95 6.81 -3.14
CA THR A 196 -15.97 7.96 -4.05
C THR A 196 -17.27 8.77 -3.98
N GLU A 197 -18.44 8.14 -4.06
CA GLU A 197 -19.74 8.82 -3.99
C GLU A 197 -19.97 9.47 -2.62
N ILE A 198 -19.53 8.82 -1.54
CA ILE A 198 -19.64 9.35 -0.18
C ILE A 198 -18.83 10.63 -0.05
N TYR A 199 -17.57 10.60 -0.48
CA TYR A 199 -16.71 11.78 -0.43
C TYR A 199 -17.21 12.92 -1.31
N GLN A 200 -17.75 12.60 -2.50
CA GLN A 200 -18.41 13.59 -3.35
C GLN A 200 -19.62 14.25 -2.67
N ASN A 201 -20.47 13.49 -1.96
CA ASN A 201 -21.61 14.03 -1.22
C ASN A 201 -21.20 14.99 -0.09
N TYR A 202 -20.01 14.80 0.47
CA TYR A 202 -19.42 15.70 1.48
C TYR A 202 -18.47 16.75 0.89
N GLN A 203 -18.37 16.81 -0.45
CA GLN A 203 -17.46 17.66 -1.21
C GLN A 203 -16.00 17.52 -0.73
N LEU A 204 -15.62 16.35 -0.21
CA LEU A 204 -14.32 16.08 0.40
C LEU A 204 -13.43 15.41 -0.64
N VAL A 205 -12.27 16.00 -0.93
CA VAL A 205 -11.32 15.38 -1.86
C VAL A 205 -10.67 14.14 -1.22
N SER A 206 -10.59 13.06 -1.99
CA SER A 206 -9.74 11.90 -1.68
C SER A 206 -8.67 11.74 -2.74
N ILE A 207 -7.40 11.61 -2.31
CA ILE A 207 -6.27 11.27 -3.17
C ILE A 207 -5.76 9.88 -2.81
N SER A 208 -5.95 8.89 -3.68
CA SER A 208 -5.40 7.55 -3.45
C SER A 208 -3.94 7.46 -3.89
N PRO A 209 -3.03 7.03 -3.01
CA PRO A 209 -1.64 6.81 -3.39
C PRO A 209 -1.38 5.41 -3.96
N VAL A 210 -2.38 4.53 -4.03
CA VAL A 210 -2.17 3.10 -4.31
C VAL A 210 -3.25 2.42 -5.14
N SER A 211 -4.44 3.00 -5.29
CA SER A 211 -5.53 2.39 -6.08
C SER A 211 -5.39 2.69 -7.58
N THR A 212 -5.19 1.65 -8.38
CA THR A 212 -4.79 1.73 -9.79
C THR A 212 -5.91 1.44 -10.80
N SER A 213 -7.08 0.95 -10.35
CA SER A 213 -8.19 0.58 -11.24
C SER A 213 -8.59 1.72 -12.17
N VAL A 214 -8.88 1.41 -13.43
CA VAL A 214 -9.40 2.38 -14.40
C VAL A 214 -10.83 2.81 -14.09
N GLU A 215 -11.58 2.03 -13.30
CA GLU A 215 -12.97 2.35 -12.89
C GLU A 215 -13.07 3.56 -11.94
N LEU A 216 -11.94 4.00 -11.36
CA LEU A 216 -11.92 5.09 -10.36
C LEU A 216 -12.08 6.49 -10.94
N ILE A 217 -11.91 6.66 -12.24
CA ILE A 217 -11.79 7.98 -12.90
C ILE A 217 -13.08 8.36 -13.65
N ASP A 218 -14.05 7.45 -13.76
CA ASP A 218 -15.33 7.71 -14.42
C ASP A 218 -16.31 8.41 -13.45
N ASN A 219 -16.59 9.70 -13.71
CA ASN A 219 -17.58 10.52 -12.98
C ASN A 219 -17.31 10.72 -11.48
N THR A 220 -16.04 10.83 -11.08
CA THR A 220 -15.60 10.98 -9.68
C THR A 220 -14.85 12.30 -9.43
N PRO A 221 -15.51 13.47 -9.54
CA PRO A 221 -14.86 14.80 -9.51
C PRO A 221 -14.11 15.18 -8.22
N TYR A 222 -14.27 14.39 -7.15
CA TYR A 222 -13.55 14.57 -5.88
C TYR A 222 -12.49 13.49 -5.63
N PHE A 223 -12.28 12.59 -6.59
CA PHE A 223 -11.24 11.57 -6.53
C PHE A 223 -10.05 11.97 -7.39
N PHE A 224 -8.85 11.78 -6.83
CA PHE A 224 -7.59 11.90 -7.53
C PHE A 224 -6.71 10.72 -7.14
N ARG A 225 -5.63 10.48 -7.88
CA ARG A 225 -4.60 9.52 -7.46
C ARG A 225 -3.21 10.01 -7.78
N THR A 226 -2.21 9.55 -7.03
CA THR A 226 -0.78 9.81 -7.28
C THR A 226 -0.01 8.54 -7.68
N VAL A 227 -0.73 7.44 -7.87
CA VAL A 227 -0.22 6.21 -8.48
C VAL A 227 -0.63 6.17 -9.96
N PRO A 228 0.22 5.67 -10.87
CA PRO A 228 -0.19 5.40 -12.24
C PRO A 228 -1.32 4.36 -12.33
N SER A 229 -2.04 4.37 -13.44
CA SER A 229 -3.18 3.49 -13.68
C SER A 229 -2.79 2.06 -14.05
N ASP A 230 -3.73 1.13 -13.89
CA ASP A 230 -3.61 -0.24 -14.42
C ASP A 230 -3.44 -0.25 -15.95
N ARG A 231 -3.99 0.75 -16.65
CA ARG A 231 -3.74 0.94 -18.09
C ARG A 231 -2.27 1.20 -18.37
N ALA A 232 -1.66 2.15 -17.65
CA ALA A 232 -0.24 2.43 -17.82
C ALA A 232 0.63 1.19 -17.50
N ALA A 233 0.28 0.45 -16.43
CA ALA A 233 0.97 -0.79 -16.08
C ALA A 233 0.82 -1.87 -17.17
N ALA A 234 -0.40 -2.06 -17.67
CA ALA A 234 -0.71 -3.00 -18.74
C ALA A 234 0.04 -2.67 -20.05
N GLU A 235 0.06 -1.40 -20.45
CA GLU A 235 0.79 -0.92 -21.63
C GLU A 235 2.28 -1.23 -21.51
N ALA A 236 2.89 -0.95 -20.35
CA ALA A 236 4.31 -1.22 -20.10
C ALA A 236 4.62 -2.73 -20.17
N LEU A 237 3.81 -3.57 -19.53
CA LEU A 237 3.98 -5.02 -19.51
C LEU A 237 3.74 -5.66 -20.88
N ALA A 238 2.69 -5.25 -21.61
CA ALA A 238 2.40 -5.74 -22.94
C ALA A 238 3.49 -5.35 -23.94
N LYS A 239 3.98 -4.10 -23.88
CA LYS A 239 5.12 -3.65 -24.67
C LYS A 239 6.38 -4.44 -24.35
N TYR A 240 6.66 -4.71 -23.07
CA TYR A 240 7.79 -5.54 -22.69
C TYR A 240 7.67 -6.97 -23.26
N ALA A 241 6.49 -7.59 -23.16
CA ALA A 241 6.23 -8.91 -23.73
C ALA A 241 6.51 -8.94 -25.25
N GLN A 242 5.96 -7.97 -25.98
CA GLN A 242 6.07 -7.91 -27.44
C GLN A 242 7.50 -7.61 -27.90
N THR A 243 8.20 -6.70 -27.23
CA THR A 243 9.46 -6.13 -27.74
C THR A 243 10.71 -6.74 -27.13
N LYS A 244 10.69 -7.12 -25.85
CA LYS A 244 11.86 -7.67 -25.14
C LYS A 244 11.82 -9.20 -25.10
N LEU A 245 10.64 -9.78 -24.87
CA LEU A 245 10.48 -11.24 -24.87
C LEU A 245 10.19 -11.82 -26.27
N ASN A 246 9.82 -10.99 -27.24
CA ASN A 246 9.26 -11.43 -28.53
C ASN A 246 8.07 -12.39 -28.35
N SER A 247 7.31 -12.18 -27.27
CA SER A 247 6.19 -13.00 -26.83
C SER A 247 4.88 -12.26 -27.06
N VAL A 248 3.91 -12.98 -27.61
CA VAL A 248 2.59 -12.44 -27.98
C VAL A 248 1.48 -13.44 -27.65
N LYS A 249 1.74 -14.47 -26.83
CA LYS A 249 0.73 -15.46 -26.46
C LYS A 249 0.75 -15.67 -24.96
N ALA A 250 -0.23 -15.10 -24.26
CA ALA A 250 -0.24 -15.08 -22.80
C ALA A 250 -1.26 -16.05 -22.22
N VAL A 251 -0.91 -16.61 -21.05
CA VAL A 251 -1.89 -17.07 -20.05
C VAL A 251 -1.97 -16.03 -18.95
N VAL A 252 -3.19 -15.66 -18.54
CA VAL A 252 -3.45 -14.59 -17.56
C VAL A 252 -4.17 -15.17 -16.35
N PHE A 253 -3.58 -15.05 -15.17
CA PHE A 253 -4.22 -15.38 -13.89
C PHE A 253 -4.63 -14.10 -13.15
N TYR A 254 -5.83 -14.11 -12.60
CA TYR A 254 -6.47 -12.96 -11.93
C TYR A 254 -7.48 -13.48 -10.90
N ASN A 255 -8.12 -12.61 -10.12
CA ASN A 255 -9.27 -12.94 -9.28
C ASN A 255 -10.43 -11.97 -9.57
N SER A 256 -11.59 -12.51 -9.90
CA SER A 256 -12.74 -11.70 -10.37
C SER A 256 -13.44 -10.91 -9.27
N ASP A 257 -13.19 -11.23 -8.01
CA ASP A 257 -13.73 -10.57 -6.81
C ASP A 257 -12.96 -9.29 -6.40
N SER A 258 -12.01 -8.82 -7.21
CA SER A 258 -11.33 -7.54 -7.01
C SER A 258 -11.37 -6.67 -8.25
N ASN A 259 -11.75 -5.40 -8.08
CA ASN A 259 -11.75 -4.42 -9.17
C ASN A 259 -10.34 -4.12 -9.69
N TYR A 260 -9.32 -4.13 -8.84
CA TYR A 260 -7.90 -4.06 -9.26
C TYR A 260 -7.54 -5.21 -10.20
N SER A 261 -7.76 -6.45 -9.74
CA SER A 261 -7.34 -7.64 -10.47
C SER A 261 -8.05 -7.77 -11.82
N LYS A 262 -9.37 -7.49 -11.84
CA LYS A 262 -10.14 -7.41 -13.09
C LYS A 262 -9.57 -6.34 -14.02
N SER A 263 -9.40 -5.11 -13.54
CA SER A 263 -8.90 -3.96 -14.30
C SER A 263 -7.55 -4.28 -14.96
N LEU A 264 -6.52 -4.64 -14.19
CA LEU A 264 -5.20 -4.96 -14.73
C LEU A 264 -5.24 -6.13 -15.73
N SER A 265 -5.99 -7.20 -15.44
CA SER A 265 -6.11 -8.35 -16.35
C SER A 265 -6.79 -7.98 -17.67
N GLN A 266 -7.77 -7.07 -17.64
CA GLN A 266 -8.53 -6.61 -18.80
C GLN A 266 -7.73 -5.64 -19.65
N GLU A 267 -7.08 -4.66 -19.03
CA GLU A 267 -6.21 -3.72 -19.73
C GLU A 267 -5.03 -4.47 -20.39
N PHE A 268 -4.36 -5.40 -19.68
CA PHE A 268 -3.30 -6.21 -20.30
C PHE A 268 -3.81 -7.06 -21.47
N THR A 269 -5.01 -7.64 -21.34
CA THR A 269 -5.67 -8.38 -22.43
C THR A 269 -6.00 -7.49 -23.64
N SER A 270 -6.35 -6.23 -23.39
CA SER A 270 -6.61 -5.22 -24.42
C SER A 270 -5.31 -4.87 -25.13
N GLU A 271 -4.27 -4.51 -24.39
CA GLU A 271 -2.97 -4.06 -24.89
C GLU A 271 -2.20 -5.15 -25.64
N LEU A 272 -2.22 -6.39 -25.15
CA LEU A 272 -1.62 -7.52 -25.87
C LEU A 272 -2.48 -7.97 -27.07
N GLY A 273 -3.78 -7.63 -27.05
CA GLY A 273 -4.79 -8.03 -28.02
C GLY A 273 -5.47 -9.35 -27.65
N ARG A 274 -6.81 -9.38 -27.63
CA ARG A 274 -7.59 -10.56 -27.20
C ARG A 274 -7.24 -11.88 -27.91
N ARG A 275 -6.85 -11.84 -29.19
CA ARG A 275 -6.45 -13.04 -29.98
C ARG A 275 -5.14 -13.67 -29.50
N ASN A 276 -4.37 -12.91 -28.74
CA ASN A 276 -3.08 -13.29 -28.16
C ASN A 276 -3.22 -13.84 -26.74
N ILE A 277 -4.44 -13.90 -26.19
CA ILE A 277 -4.70 -14.52 -24.89
C ILE A 277 -5.14 -15.97 -25.10
N ILE A 278 -4.33 -16.90 -24.63
CA ILE A 278 -4.54 -18.35 -24.78
C ILE A 278 -5.52 -18.83 -23.72
N LEU A 279 -5.29 -18.43 -22.46
CA LEU A 279 -6.12 -18.80 -21.31
C LEU A 279 -6.28 -17.58 -20.42
N ARG A 280 -7.54 -17.19 -20.20
CA ARG A 280 -7.97 -16.19 -19.21
C ARG A 280 -9.39 -16.52 -18.75
N GLU A 281 -10.27 -16.80 -19.70
CA GLU A 281 -11.67 -17.21 -19.44
C GLU A 281 -11.79 -18.67 -18.94
N ASP A 282 -10.67 -19.37 -18.77
CA ASP A 282 -10.68 -20.68 -18.13
C ASP A 282 -10.95 -20.49 -16.64
N PRO A 283 -11.92 -21.20 -16.02
CA PRO A 283 -12.26 -21.01 -14.61
C PRO A 283 -11.07 -21.21 -13.66
N ASP A 284 -10.10 -22.05 -14.01
CA ASP A 284 -8.92 -22.27 -13.17
C ASP A 284 -7.90 -21.10 -13.27
N CYS A 285 -8.07 -20.16 -14.21
CA CYS A 285 -7.29 -18.92 -14.26
C CYS A 285 -7.81 -17.85 -13.28
N ASP A 286 -9.08 -17.95 -12.87
CA ASP A 286 -9.66 -17.12 -11.82
C ASP A 286 -9.36 -17.72 -10.44
N LEU A 287 -8.41 -17.10 -9.73
CA LEU A 287 -7.94 -17.54 -8.43
C LEU A 287 -9.05 -17.50 -7.36
N SER A 288 -10.10 -16.69 -7.54
CA SER A 288 -11.26 -16.63 -6.63
C SER A 288 -12.09 -17.92 -6.62
N THR A 289 -12.00 -18.71 -7.70
CA THR A 289 -12.66 -20.02 -7.81
C THR A 289 -11.89 -21.14 -7.14
N TRP A 290 -10.69 -20.86 -6.61
CA TRP A 290 -9.85 -21.86 -5.97
C TRP A 290 -10.32 -22.10 -4.54
N SER A 291 -10.20 -23.35 -4.08
CA SER A 291 -10.53 -23.68 -2.70
C SER A 291 -9.68 -22.83 -1.74
N LYS A 292 -10.14 -22.71 -0.49
CA LYS A 292 -9.34 -22.08 0.57
C LYS A 292 -8.23 -23.01 1.09
N ASN A 293 -8.21 -24.28 0.68
CA ASN A 293 -7.19 -25.26 1.09
C ASN A 293 -5.90 -25.10 0.25
N PRO A 294 -4.76 -24.71 0.85
CA PRO A 294 -3.52 -24.52 0.12
C PRO A 294 -3.00 -25.75 -0.62
N GLU A 295 -3.33 -26.95 -0.15
CA GLU A 295 -2.88 -28.21 -0.76
C GLU A 295 -3.41 -28.41 -2.19
N ASP A 296 -4.53 -27.78 -2.53
CA ASP A 296 -5.16 -27.91 -3.86
C ASP A 296 -4.55 -26.97 -4.92
N TRP A 297 -3.91 -25.87 -4.48
CA TRP A 297 -3.53 -24.75 -5.34
C TRP A 297 -2.48 -25.15 -6.37
N ARG A 298 -1.46 -25.90 -5.94
CA ARG A 298 -0.38 -26.36 -6.83
C ARG A 298 -0.89 -27.28 -7.94
N GLY A 299 -1.89 -28.10 -7.64
CA GLY A 299 -2.57 -28.96 -8.61
C GLY A 299 -3.31 -28.15 -9.68
N LYS A 300 -4.09 -27.14 -9.25
CA LYS A 300 -4.78 -26.22 -10.16
C LYS A 300 -3.80 -25.44 -11.05
N ALA A 301 -2.76 -24.86 -10.46
CA ALA A 301 -1.70 -24.17 -11.20
C ALA A 301 -1.09 -25.07 -12.29
N THR A 302 -0.68 -26.29 -11.91
CA THR A 302 -0.06 -27.26 -12.83
C THR A 302 -1.00 -27.63 -13.98
N LYS A 303 -2.31 -27.77 -13.72
CA LYS A 303 -3.30 -28.08 -14.75
C LYS A 303 -3.42 -26.98 -15.80
N VAL A 304 -3.48 -25.71 -15.38
CA VAL A 304 -3.54 -24.57 -16.31
C VAL A 304 -2.24 -24.48 -17.11
N LEU A 305 -1.09 -24.53 -16.45
CA LEU A 305 0.23 -24.47 -17.10
C LEU A 305 0.41 -25.58 -18.13
N ASN A 306 0.00 -26.81 -17.83
CA ASN A 306 0.08 -27.93 -18.77
C ASN A 306 -0.79 -27.74 -20.03
N ARG A 307 -1.94 -27.05 -19.91
CA ARG A 307 -2.78 -26.71 -21.06
C ARG A 307 -2.15 -25.59 -21.90
N ALA A 308 -1.48 -24.64 -21.26
CA ALA A 308 -0.86 -23.50 -21.92
C ALA A 308 0.52 -23.82 -22.53
N LYS A 309 1.22 -24.87 -22.06
CA LYS A 309 2.66 -25.11 -22.33
C LYS A 309 3.09 -25.06 -23.81
N ASP A 310 2.23 -25.49 -24.72
CA ASP A 310 2.54 -25.59 -26.16
C ASP A 310 2.00 -24.39 -26.97
N SER A 311 1.28 -23.46 -26.32
CA SER A 311 0.54 -22.39 -26.98
C SER A 311 0.80 -21.00 -26.41
N ALA A 312 1.12 -20.88 -25.12
CA ALA A 312 1.54 -19.64 -24.47
C ALA A 312 3.08 -19.56 -24.39
N ASN A 313 3.61 -18.33 -24.46
CA ASN A 313 5.03 -18.02 -24.31
C ASN A 313 5.29 -16.92 -23.26
N VAL A 314 4.26 -16.50 -22.53
CA VAL A 314 4.38 -15.62 -21.36
C VAL A 314 3.22 -15.89 -20.40
N LEU A 315 3.46 -15.69 -19.12
CA LEU A 315 2.47 -15.78 -18.06
C LEU A 315 2.28 -14.38 -17.44
N MET A 316 1.04 -13.94 -17.26
CA MET A 316 0.70 -12.69 -16.58
C MET A 316 -0.03 -12.98 -15.27
N LEU A 317 0.46 -12.41 -14.18
CA LEU A 317 -0.14 -12.47 -12.84
C LEU A 317 -0.74 -11.10 -12.48
N ALA A 318 -2.05 -11.06 -12.27
CA ALA A 318 -2.74 -9.89 -11.72
C ALA A 318 -3.51 -10.23 -10.43
N PRO A 319 -2.91 -10.89 -9.41
CA PRO A 319 -3.62 -11.22 -8.17
C PRO A 319 -3.80 -9.97 -7.30
N SER A 320 -4.94 -9.82 -6.63
CA SER A 320 -5.01 -8.90 -5.50
C SER A 320 -4.25 -9.43 -4.28
N SER A 321 -3.95 -8.58 -3.31
CA SER A 321 -3.10 -8.90 -2.16
C SER A 321 -3.54 -10.17 -1.38
N GLY A 322 -4.85 -10.41 -1.25
CA GLY A 322 -5.42 -11.61 -0.61
C GLY A 322 -5.19 -12.92 -1.39
N TYR A 323 -4.78 -12.83 -2.65
CA TYR A 323 -4.54 -13.95 -3.57
C TYR A 323 -3.05 -14.18 -3.85
N LEU A 324 -2.16 -13.42 -3.20
CA LEU A 324 -0.71 -13.52 -3.41
C LEU A 324 -0.19 -14.95 -3.23
N ASP A 325 -0.58 -15.67 -2.18
CA ASP A 325 -0.09 -17.04 -1.97
C ASP A 325 -0.50 -18.02 -3.08
N ARG A 326 -1.71 -17.89 -3.63
CA ARG A 326 -2.17 -18.69 -4.77
C ARG A 326 -1.35 -18.38 -6.03
N SER A 327 -1.01 -17.10 -6.24
CA SER A 327 -0.15 -16.69 -7.35
C SER A 327 1.28 -17.23 -7.23
N LEU A 328 1.82 -17.32 -6.01
CA LEU A 328 3.16 -17.87 -5.78
C LEU A 328 3.22 -19.38 -6.04
N GLU A 329 2.12 -20.12 -5.82
CA GLU A 329 2.03 -21.52 -6.25
C GLU A 329 2.10 -21.66 -7.78
N ILE A 330 1.58 -20.68 -8.53
CA ILE A 330 1.71 -20.63 -9.99
C ILE A 330 3.16 -20.40 -10.39
N VAL A 331 3.84 -19.44 -9.77
CA VAL A 331 5.28 -19.19 -9.98
C VAL A 331 6.09 -20.46 -9.71
N GLN A 332 5.84 -21.14 -8.57
CA GLN A 332 6.51 -22.39 -8.22
C GLN A 332 6.18 -23.54 -9.17
N ALA A 333 4.97 -23.61 -9.71
CA ALA A 333 4.56 -24.65 -10.65
C ALA A 333 5.14 -24.42 -12.05
N ASN A 334 5.32 -23.15 -12.43
CA ASN A 334 5.93 -22.74 -13.69
C ASN A 334 7.40 -23.14 -13.79
N LYS A 335 8.15 -23.16 -12.68
CA LYS A 335 9.58 -23.57 -12.63
C LYS A 335 10.46 -22.84 -13.67
N GLY A 336 10.13 -21.60 -13.99
CA GLY A 336 10.82 -20.80 -15.02
C GLY A 336 10.55 -21.21 -16.48
N ASN A 337 9.55 -22.04 -16.76
CA ASN A 337 9.25 -22.47 -18.13
C ASN A 337 8.71 -21.33 -19.01
N LEU A 338 7.83 -20.50 -18.46
CA LEU A 338 7.35 -19.27 -19.11
C LEU A 338 7.93 -18.05 -18.39
N PRO A 339 8.37 -17.01 -19.12
CA PRO A 339 8.59 -15.70 -18.52
C PRO A 339 7.34 -15.23 -17.77
N VAL A 340 7.53 -14.66 -16.59
CA VAL A 340 6.43 -14.23 -15.72
C VAL A 340 6.39 -12.70 -15.69
N LEU A 341 5.22 -12.14 -16.01
CA LEU A 341 4.88 -10.74 -15.84
C LEU A 341 3.92 -10.59 -14.66
N GLY A 342 3.97 -9.46 -13.97
CA GLY A 342 3.14 -9.23 -12.79
C GLY A 342 2.73 -7.77 -12.55
N GLY A 343 1.56 -7.59 -11.97
CA GLY A 343 1.13 -6.33 -11.36
C GLY A 343 1.83 -6.04 -10.04
N ASP A 344 1.70 -4.82 -9.55
CA ASP A 344 2.32 -4.27 -8.35
C ASP A 344 2.04 -5.05 -7.06
N ASP A 345 0.92 -5.78 -6.93
CA ASP A 345 0.61 -6.59 -5.74
C ASP A 345 1.58 -7.77 -5.53
N VAL A 346 2.31 -8.19 -6.57
CA VAL A 346 3.38 -9.21 -6.41
C VAL A 346 4.74 -8.59 -6.07
N TYR A 347 4.88 -7.26 -6.04
CA TYR A 347 6.07 -6.58 -5.53
C TYR A 347 6.07 -6.61 -3.99
N SER A 348 6.57 -7.71 -3.43
CA SER A 348 6.61 -7.92 -1.98
C SER A 348 7.80 -8.76 -1.54
N ALA A 349 8.24 -8.57 -0.29
CA ALA A 349 9.26 -9.43 0.32
C ALA A 349 8.84 -10.92 0.29
N LYS A 350 7.55 -11.19 0.49
CA LYS A 350 6.99 -12.55 0.46
C LYS A 350 7.16 -13.22 -0.90
N THR A 351 7.08 -12.46 -1.99
CA THR A 351 7.37 -12.95 -3.34
C THR A 351 8.81 -13.43 -3.47
N LEU A 352 9.78 -12.67 -2.94
CA LEU A 352 11.19 -13.05 -2.95
C LEU A 352 11.45 -14.28 -2.06
N GLU A 353 10.91 -14.29 -0.85
CA GLU A 353 11.10 -15.35 0.15
C GLU A 353 10.53 -16.71 -0.28
N LYS A 354 9.33 -16.68 -0.86
CA LYS A 354 8.61 -17.89 -1.29
C LYS A 354 8.86 -18.24 -2.76
N GLY A 355 9.01 -17.25 -3.64
CA GLY A 355 9.25 -17.45 -5.07
C GLY A 355 10.66 -17.97 -5.37
N ARG A 356 11.68 -17.43 -4.69
CA ARG A 356 13.09 -17.86 -4.81
C ARG A 356 13.53 -18.03 -6.27
N ASP A 357 14.30 -19.08 -6.58
CA ASP A 357 14.77 -19.39 -7.93
C ASP A 357 13.62 -19.51 -8.96
N SER A 358 12.40 -19.91 -8.55
CA SER A 358 11.24 -19.99 -9.46
C SER A 358 10.70 -18.62 -9.88
N ALA A 359 11.01 -17.56 -9.11
CA ALA A 359 10.63 -16.18 -9.42
C ALA A 359 11.72 -15.42 -10.17
N VAL A 360 12.95 -15.94 -10.28
CA VAL A 360 14.03 -15.26 -11.01
C VAL A 360 13.61 -15.02 -12.47
N GLY A 361 13.78 -13.78 -12.93
CA GLY A 361 13.33 -13.32 -14.25
C GLY A 361 11.86 -12.87 -14.30
N MET A 362 11.13 -12.92 -13.18
CA MET A 362 9.81 -12.31 -13.09
C MET A 362 9.91 -10.80 -13.20
N VAL A 363 9.16 -10.21 -14.13
CA VAL A 363 9.10 -8.76 -14.35
C VAL A 363 7.80 -8.19 -13.80
N VAL A 364 7.90 -7.15 -12.99
CA VAL A 364 6.78 -6.54 -12.28
C VAL A 364 6.68 -5.06 -12.64
N ALA A 365 5.46 -4.58 -12.90
CA ALA A 365 5.17 -3.17 -13.06
C ALA A 365 4.88 -2.52 -11.71
N ILE A 366 5.62 -1.46 -11.37
CA ILE A 366 5.42 -0.66 -10.16
C ILE A 366 5.49 0.83 -10.50
N ALA A 367 4.93 1.66 -9.62
CA ALA A 367 4.93 3.11 -9.81
C ALA A 367 6.34 3.73 -9.77
N TRP A 368 7.26 3.14 -9.01
CA TRP A 368 8.60 3.68 -8.81
C TRP A 368 9.56 2.66 -8.16
N ASP A 369 10.86 2.80 -8.41
CA ASP A 369 11.91 2.11 -7.66
C ASP A 369 13.08 3.07 -7.32
N ILE A 370 13.69 2.87 -6.15
CA ILE A 370 14.78 3.71 -5.63
C ILE A 370 16.03 3.69 -6.50
N GLU A 371 16.34 2.56 -7.15
CA GLU A 371 17.50 2.44 -8.03
C GLU A 371 17.22 2.96 -9.45
N GLY A 372 15.95 3.14 -9.82
CA GLY A 372 15.51 3.75 -11.07
C GLY A 372 15.54 5.28 -11.07
N ASN A 373 16.04 5.88 -9.99
CA ASN A 373 15.96 7.31 -9.68
C ASN A 373 16.93 8.18 -10.51
N GLU A 374 16.64 8.36 -11.80
CA GLU A 374 17.45 9.13 -12.75
C GLU A 374 17.45 10.66 -12.53
N THR A 375 16.53 11.24 -11.74
CA THR A 375 16.36 12.72 -11.66
C THR A 375 17.26 13.44 -10.65
N GLY A 376 18.02 12.72 -9.82
CA GLY A 376 18.87 13.34 -8.81
C GLY A 376 18.15 13.93 -7.60
N SER A 377 16.87 13.57 -7.37
CA SER A 377 16.13 13.94 -6.14
C SER A 377 16.87 13.55 -4.86
N ASP A 378 16.80 14.42 -3.84
CA ASP A 378 17.34 14.15 -2.51
C ASP A 378 16.38 13.35 -1.61
N PHE A 379 15.14 13.14 -2.07
CA PHE A 379 14.07 12.52 -1.28
C PHE A 379 14.49 11.16 -0.71
N PRO A 380 15.05 10.21 -1.50
CA PRO A 380 15.44 8.91 -0.96
C PRO A 380 16.44 9.02 0.20
N LYS A 381 17.41 9.93 0.10
CA LYS A 381 18.41 10.17 1.17
C LYS A 381 17.77 10.76 2.42
N ARG A 382 16.85 11.73 2.26
CA ARG A 382 16.10 12.31 3.38
C ARG A 382 15.22 11.27 4.05
N SER A 383 14.57 10.42 3.26
CA SER A 383 13.69 9.35 3.74
C SER A 383 14.47 8.28 4.50
N GLN A 384 15.58 7.79 3.94
CA GLN A 384 16.50 6.86 4.62
C GLN A 384 16.98 7.42 5.97
N LYS A 385 17.32 8.72 6.01
CA LYS A 385 17.72 9.40 7.26
C LYS A 385 16.57 9.51 8.26
N LEU A 386 15.37 9.89 7.82
CA LEU A 386 14.20 10.05 8.69
C LEU A 386 13.73 8.72 9.28
N TRP A 387 13.78 7.65 8.48
CA TRP A 387 13.28 6.34 8.87
C TRP A 387 14.36 5.43 9.46
N GLY A 388 15.65 5.76 9.30
CA GLY A 388 16.75 4.89 9.72
C GLY A 388 16.75 3.56 8.96
N THR A 389 16.33 3.57 7.69
CA THR A 389 16.26 2.40 6.81
C THR A 389 17.17 2.56 5.61
N SER A 390 17.51 1.45 4.95
CA SER A 390 18.28 1.46 3.69
C SER A 390 17.41 1.80 2.47
N SER A 391 16.10 1.58 2.53
CA SER A 391 15.18 1.87 1.43
C SER A 391 13.78 2.25 1.95
N VAL A 392 13.04 2.89 1.05
CA VAL A 392 11.58 3.07 1.10
C VAL A 392 11.02 2.61 -0.24
N ASN A 393 9.74 2.29 -0.30
CA ASN A 393 9.12 1.76 -1.51
C ASN A 393 8.20 2.79 -2.20
N TRP A 394 7.64 2.39 -3.34
CA TRP A 394 6.76 3.22 -4.14
C TRP A 394 5.52 3.71 -3.38
N ARG A 395 4.92 2.92 -2.48
CA ARG A 395 3.74 3.34 -1.68
C ARG A 395 4.08 4.51 -0.76
N THR A 396 5.29 4.53 -0.19
CA THR A 396 5.78 5.67 0.59
C THR A 396 5.93 6.92 -0.28
N ILE A 397 6.42 6.77 -1.51
CA ILE A 397 6.62 7.90 -2.44
C ILE A 397 5.28 8.49 -2.88
N THR A 398 4.36 7.65 -3.36
CA THR A 398 3.06 8.11 -3.85
C THR A 398 2.19 8.67 -2.73
N ALA A 399 2.31 8.16 -1.50
CA ALA A 399 1.64 8.74 -0.32
C ALA A 399 2.22 10.10 0.10
N TYR A 400 3.54 10.28 -0.04
CA TYR A 400 4.16 11.60 0.14
C TYR A 400 3.59 12.60 -0.88
N ASP A 401 3.55 12.20 -2.15
CA ASP A 401 3.03 13.01 -3.25
C ASP A 401 1.54 13.36 -3.05
N ALA A 402 0.74 12.43 -2.53
CA ALA A 402 -0.68 12.68 -2.23
C ALA A 402 -0.85 13.75 -1.16
N VAL A 403 -0.07 13.70 -0.07
CA VAL A 403 -0.10 14.75 0.96
C VAL A 403 0.40 16.08 0.42
N GLN A 404 1.50 16.08 -0.35
CA GLN A 404 2.03 17.29 -0.98
C GLN A 404 1.01 17.96 -1.89
N ALA A 405 0.24 17.19 -2.66
CA ALA A 405 -0.83 17.70 -3.49
C ALA A 405 -1.95 18.33 -2.66
N LEU A 406 -2.50 17.59 -1.69
CA LEU A 406 -3.57 18.09 -0.81
C LEU A 406 -3.16 19.34 -0.06
N VAL A 407 -2.01 19.32 0.61
CA VAL A 407 -1.59 20.43 1.47
C VAL A 407 -1.24 21.67 0.64
N LYS A 408 -0.69 21.50 -0.56
CA LYS A 408 -0.44 22.63 -1.46
C LYS A 408 -1.75 23.24 -1.97
N ALA A 409 -2.75 22.41 -2.29
CA ALA A 409 -4.05 22.90 -2.71
C ALA A 409 -4.80 23.65 -1.57
N ILE A 410 -4.59 23.21 -0.32
CA ILE A 410 -5.09 23.92 0.87
C ILE A 410 -4.36 25.27 1.04
N ASP A 411 -3.03 25.27 1.02
CA ASP A 411 -2.18 26.47 1.24
C ASP A 411 -2.31 27.55 0.15
N ASN A 412 -2.76 27.18 -1.06
CA ASN A 412 -3.05 28.15 -2.11
C ASN A 412 -4.33 28.97 -1.85
N GLN A 413 -5.11 28.63 -0.81
CA GLN A 413 -6.35 29.32 -0.46
C GLN A 413 -6.17 30.18 0.78
N ALA A 414 -6.53 31.47 0.70
CA ALA A 414 -6.53 32.36 1.86
C ALA A 414 -7.55 31.95 2.94
N GLN A 415 -8.62 31.23 2.55
CA GLN A 415 -9.62 30.62 3.42
C GLN A 415 -9.95 29.24 2.88
N PRO A 416 -9.25 28.19 3.31
CA PRO A 416 -9.39 26.87 2.72
C PRO A 416 -10.80 26.28 2.89
N THR A 417 -11.37 25.82 1.78
CA THR A 417 -12.65 25.09 1.70
C THR A 417 -12.44 23.79 0.94
N ARG A 418 -13.30 22.79 1.16
CA ARG A 418 -13.14 21.50 0.45
C ARG A 418 -13.40 21.64 -1.04
N GLU A 419 -14.35 22.50 -1.42
CA GLU A 419 -14.63 22.84 -2.81
C GLU A 419 -13.44 23.53 -3.47
N GLY A 420 -12.82 24.48 -2.77
CA GLY A 420 -11.62 25.16 -3.25
C GLY A 420 -10.43 24.21 -3.41
N VAL A 421 -10.28 23.21 -2.53
CA VAL A 421 -9.25 22.16 -2.69
C VAL A 421 -9.47 21.39 -4.01
N ARG A 422 -10.71 21.01 -4.31
CA ARG A 422 -11.06 20.32 -5.57
C ARG A 422 -10.82 21.20 -6.81
N GLU A 423 -11.17 22.48 -6.74
CA GLU A 423 -10.94 23.46 -7.83
C GLU A 423 -9.46 23.64 -8.11
N GLU A 424 -8.65 23.81 -7.07
CA GLU A 424 -7.22 23.99 -7.21
C GLU A 424 -6.57 22.77 -7.86
N LEU A 425 -6.92 21.55 -7.42
CA LEU A 425 -6.36 20.31 -7.96
C LEU A 425 -6.75 20.04 -9.43
N SER A 426 -7.89 20.57 -9.88
CA SER A 426 -8.40 20.39 -11.25
C SER A 426 -8.04 21.52 -12.22
N SER A 427 -7.38 22.59 -11.75
CA SER A 427 -7.11 23.80 -12.55
C SER A 427 -5.63 23.97 -12.91
N GLY A 428 -5.06 23.02 -13.66
CA GLY A 428 -3.64 23.11 -14.07
C GLY A 428 -2.65 23.00 -12.91
N PHE A 429 -3.04 22.28 -11.86
CA PHE A 429 -2.29 22.09 -10.63
C PHE A 429 -0.88 21.52 -10.87
N SER A 430 0.09 22.00 -10.09
CA SER A 430 1.42 21.43 -10.04
C SER A 430 2.08 21.73 -8.69
N THR A 431 2.66 20.71 -8.06
CA THR A 431 3.48 20.89 -6.85
C THR A 431 4.73 20.00 -6.91
N PRO A 432 5.86 20.39 -6.30
CA PRO A 432 6.99 19.48 -6.15
C PRO A 432 6.59 18.22 -5.35
N GLY A 433 6.74 17.06 -5.97
CA GLY A 433 6.66 15.76 -5.31
C GLY A 433 8.03 15.25 -4.88
N ALA A 434 8.08 13.99 -4.45
CA ALA A 434 9.28 13.29 -4.02
C ALA A 434 10.31 13.14 -5.15
N PHE A 435 9.87 12.96 -6.39
CA PHE A 435 10.76 12.72 -7.53
C PHE A 435 10.51 13.62 -8.74
N LYS A 436 9.23 13.84 -9.08
CA LYS A 436 8.76 14.72 -10.14
C LYS A 436 7.69 15.65 -9.56
N ALA A 437 7.32 16.66 -10.33
CA ALA A 437 6.16 17.46 -9.98
C ALA A 437 4.89 16.58 -10.04
N VAL A 438 4.06 16.66 -9.01
CA VAL A 438 2.73 16.03 -8.99
C VAL A 438 1.79 16.90 -9.80
N LYS A 439 1.12 16.29 -10.78
CA LYS A 439 0.14 16.91 -11.67
C LYS A 439 -1.00 15.92 -11.90
N PHE A 440 -2.19 16.44 -12.12
CA PHE A 440 -3.36 15.64 -12.47
C PHE A 440 -3.87 16.04 -13.85
N SER A 441 -4.40 15.06 -14.56
CA SER A 441 -5.27 15.31 -15.72
C SER A 441 -6.60 15.91 -15.28
N ASP A 442 -7.40 16.38 -16.23
CA ASP A 442 -8.73 16.95 -15.97
C ASP A 442 -9.69 15.97 -15.26
N THR A 443 -9.43 14.66 -15.35
CA THR A 443 -10.21 13.61 -14.70
C THR A 443 -9.65 13.20 -13.33
N GLY A 444 -8.61 13.87 -12.83
CA GLY A 444 -7.95 13.56 -11.55
C GLY A 444 -6.93 12.43 -11.62
N ASP A 445 -6.64 11.90 -12.82
CA ASP A 445 -5.67 10.82 -13.03
C ASP A 445 -4.21 11.34 -13.01
N TYR A 446 -3.28 10.49 -12.59
CA TYR A 446 -1.85 10.78 -12.56
C TYR A 446 -1.17 10.39 -13.88
N ASP A 447 -0.54 11.36 -14.53
CA ASP A 447 0.32 11.12 -15.69
C ASP A 447 1.74 10.71 -15.24
N GLY A 448 1.84 9.49 -14.70
CA GLY A 448 3.07 8.94 -14.16
C GLY A 448 3.64 7.79 -14.99
N ASP A 449 4.97 7.74 -15.11
CA ASP A 449 5.67 6.60 -15.73
C ASP A 449 5.52 5.34 -14.86
N ILE A 450 5.45 4.18 -15.51
CA ILE A 450 5.66 2.88 -14.87
C ILE A 450 7.14 2.51 -14.89
N GLN A 451 7.64 1.99 -13.76
CA GLN A 451 8.93 1.33 -13.68
C GLN A 451 8.73 -0.18 -13.73
N LEU A 452 9.45 -0.86 -14.63
CA LEU A 452 9.54 -2.31 -14.62
C LEU A 452 10.74 -2.74 -13.79
N VAL A 453 10.54 -3.69 -12.87
CA VAL A 453 11.59 -4.32 -12.07
C VAL A 453 11.61 -5.82 -12.33
N GLU A 454 12.78 -6.43 -12.23
CA GLU A 454 12.99 -7.87 -12.42
C GLU A 454 13.48 -8.51 -11.12
N VAL A 455 12.96 -9.69 -10.80
CA VAL A 455 13.50 -10.50 -9.70
C VAL A 455 14.85 -11.09 -10.13
N VAL A 456 15.90 -10.74 -9.41
CA VAL A 456 17.25 -11.26 -9.64
C VAL A 456 17.81 -11.93 -8.39
N LYS A 457 18.76 -12.86 -8.58
CA LYS A 457 19.50 -13.48 -7.49
C LYS A 457 20.70 -12.61 -7.13
N ILE A 458 20.81 -12.20 -5.85
CA ILE A 458 21.92 -11.39 -5.33
C ILE A 458 22.57 -12.15 -4.17
N GLY A 459 23.75 -12.73 -4.43
CA GLY A 459 24.41 -13.63 -3.49
C GLY A 459 23.52 -14.83 -3.17
N ASP A 460 23.21 -15.01 -1.88
CA ASP A 460 22.31 -16.08 -1.40
C ASP A 460 20.83 -15.64 -1.32
N GLY A 461 20.54 -14.37 -1.63
CA GLY A 461 19.21 -13.77 -1.58
C GLY A 461 18.62 -13.44 -2.96
N TYR A 462 17.47 -12.78 -2.94
CA TYR A 462 16.77 -12.30 -4.13
C TYR A 462 16.34 -10.85 -3.90
N ASP A 463 16.27 -10.08 -4.97
CA ASP A 463 15.82 -8.69 -4.93
C ASP A 463 15.07 -8.31 -6.21
N PHE A 464 14.30 -7.24 -6.16
CA PHE A 464 13.74 -6.58 -7.33
C PHE A 464 14.72 -5.52 -7.82
N VAL A 465 15.15 -5.60 -9.08
CA VAL A 465 16.09 -4.65 -9.67
C VAL A 465 15.44 -3.97 -10.89
N PRO A 466 15.52 -2.63 -11.03
CA PRO A 466 14.98 -1.93 -12.18
C PRO A 466 15.57 -2.39 -13.51
N LEU A 467 14.69 -2.62 -14.49
CA LEU A 467 15.10 -2.77 -15.87
C LEU A 467 15.62 -1.44 -16.40
N LYS A 468 16.84 -1.43 -16.95
CA LYS A 468 17.39 -0.27 -17.64
C LYS A 468 16.55 0.02 -18.89
N ARG A 469 16.14 1.28 -19.04
CA ARG A 469 15.29 1.75 -20.14
C ARG A 469 15.95 1.57 -21.51
#